data_AF-A0A965G7R2-F1
#
_entry.id   AF-A0A965G7R2-F1
#
_cell.length_a   1.000
_cell.length_b   1.000
_cell.length_c   1.000
_cell.angle_alpha   90.00
_cell.angle_beta   90.00
_cell.angle_gamma   90.00
#
_symmetry.space_group_name_H-M   'P 1'
#
loop_
_entity.id
_entity.type
_entity.pdbx_description
1 polymer ?
#
loop_
_entity_poly.entity_id
_entity_poly.type
_entity_poly.pdbx_seq_one_letter_code
_entity_poly.pdbx_strand_id
1 'polypeptide(L)'
;MKFFFLVLGYAASMVGSNLLFKIAATKAGSEWWLWFVAGNVAGFGCPVLITYALREESPQLVYAFTLGSGFVLLQLVSWWWFKAPVTGVQLGGLRLP
;
A
#
# COMPACT_ATOMS: atom_id res chain seq x y z
N MET A 1 -15.54 5.42 14.31
CA MET A 1 -14.87 6.41 13.43
C MET A 1 -13.35 6.35 13.51
N LYS A 2 -12.75 6.20 14.70
CA LYS A 2 -11.28 6.14 14.86
C LYS A 2 -10.62 4.98 14.10
N PHE A 3 -11.15 3.76 14.22
CA PHE A 3 -10.72 2.60 13.44
C PHE A 3 -10.67 2.85 11.93
N PHE A 4 -11.70 3.48 11.36
CA PHE A 4 -11.76 3.81 9.94
C PHE A 4 -10.58 4.70 9.49
N PHE A 5 -10.24 5.73 10.27
CA PHE A 5 -9.10 6.59 9.96
C PHE A 5 -7.76 5.87 10.10
N LEU A 6 -7.63 4.93 11.04
CA LEU A 6 -6.43 4.11 11.18
C LEU A 6 -6.24 3.18 9.97
N VAL A 7 -7.31 2.54 9.50
CA VAL A 7 -7.31 1.72 8.29
C VAL A 7 -6.98 2.55 7.05
N LEU A 8 -7.60 3.72 6.91
CA LEU A 8 -7.35 4.61 5.77
C LEU A 8 -5.91 5.14 5.77
N GLY A 9 -5.39 5.52 6.93
CA GLY A 9 -3.98 5.92 7.07
C GLY A 9 -3.01 4.78 6.76
N TYR A 10 -3.34 3.55 7.17
CA TYR A 10 -2.56 2.36 6.83
C TYR A 10 -2.55 2.15 5.32
N ALA A 11 -3.72 2.19 4.68
CA ALA A 11 -3.83 2.03 3.24
C ALA A 11 -3.04 3.11 2.48
N ALA A 12 -3.12 4.37 2.92
CA ALA A 12 -2.34 5.46 2.34
C ALA A 12 -0.81 5.25 2.50
N SER A 13 -0.37 4.81 3.68
CA SER A 13 1.05 4.50 3.96
C SER A 13 1.56 3.34 3.10
N MET A 14 0.76 2.29 2.96
CA MET A 14 1.05 1.12 2.15
C MET A 14 1.14 1.50 0.67
N VAL A 15 0.19 2.29 0.17
CA VAL A 15 0.18 2.75 -1.23
C VAL A 15 1.38 3.67 -1.49
N GLY A 16 1.59 4.68 -0.65
CA GLY A 16 2.69 5.62 -0.78
C GLY A 16 4.05 4.92 -0.85
N SER A 17 4.32 4.00 0.08
CA SER A 17 5.58 3.24 0.08
C SER A 17 5.78 2.40 -1.18
N ASN A 18 4.76 1.65 -1.63
CA ASN A 18 4.85 0.82 -2.83
C ASN A 18 5.07 1.65 -4.11
N LEU A 19 4.40 2.81 -4.24
CA LEU A 19 4.59 3.69 -5.39
C LEU A 19 5.99 4.32 -5.38
N LEU A 20 6.49 4.74 -4.22
CA LEU A 20 7.84 5.28 -4.07
C LEU A 20 8.90 4.22 -4.37
N PHE A 21 8.70 2.96 -3.96
CA PHE A 21 9.60 1.87 -4.33
C PHE A 21 9.56 1.57 -5.83
N LYS A 22 8.38 1.65 -6.46
CA LYS A 22 8.28 1.53 -7.92
C LYS A 22 9.05 2.64 -8.63
N ILE A 23 8.99 3.87 -8.13
CA ILE A 23 9.80 4.99 -8.66
C ILE A 23 11.29 4.74 -8.42
N ALA A 24 11.68 4.30 -7.21
CA ALA A 24 13.07 3.98 -6.90
C ALA A 24 13.65 2.94 -7.87
N ALA A 25 12.85 1.92 -8.22
CA ALA A 25 13.23 0.86 -9.15
C ALA A 25 13.45 1.35 -10.60
N THR A 26 12.93 2.52 -10.99
CA THR A 26 13.16 3.09 -12.33
C THR A 26 14.33 4.07 -12.38
N LYS A 27 14.94 4.41 -11.24
CA LYS A 27 16.07 5.34 -11.16
C LYS A 27 17.40 4.61 -11.28
N ALA A 28 18.30 5.19 -12.07
CA ALA A 28 19.68 4.71 -12.22
C ALA A 28 20.65 5.51 -11.33
N GLY A 29 21.85 4.98 -11.11
CA GLY A 29 22.90 5.68 -10.37
C GLY A 29 22.64 5.76 -8.87
N SER A 30 22.77 6.94 -8.26
CA SER A 30 22.56 7.18 -6.82
C SER A 30 21.19 7.79 -6.50
N GLU A 31 20.41 8.17 -7.50
CA GLU A 31 19.10 8.84 -7.29
C GLU A 31 18.06 7.93 -6.63
N TRP A 32 18.15 6.61 -6.83
CA TRP A 32 17.21 5.65 -6.23
C TRP A 32 17.20 5.69 -4.71
N TRP A 33 18.33 6.07 -4.08
CA TRP A 33 18.49 6.06 -2.64
C TRP A 33 17.49 6.99 -1.94
N LEU A 34 17.27 8.20 -2.47
CA LEU A 34 16.33 9.15 -1.89
C LEU A 34 14.89 8.62 -1.94
N TRP A 35 14.50 8.02 -3.07
CA TRP A 35 13.18 7.41 -3.24
C TRP A 35 13.00 6.17 -2.36
N PHE A 36 14.06 5.39 -2.17
CA PHE A 36 14.06 4.24 -1.28
C PHE A 36 13.86 4.66 0.19
N VAL A 37 14.60 5.67 0.66
CA VAL A 37 14.43 6.19 2.02
C VAL A 37 13.02 6.77 2.21
N ALA A 38 12.53 7.57 1.25
CA ALA A 38 11.18 8.10 1.29
C ALA A 38 10.12 6.98 1.33
N GLY A 39 10.30 5.91 0.55
CA GLY A 39 9.43 4.75 0.54
C GLY A 39 9.37 4.04 1.91
N ASN A 40 10.53 3.88 2.57
CA ASN A 40 10.58 3.31 3.92
C ASN A 40 9.92 4.21 4.97
N VAL A 41 10.13 5.52 4.91
CA VAL A 41 9.50 6.48 5.83
C VAL A 41 7.98 6.47 5.66
N ALA A 42 7.49 6.47 4.41
CA ALA A 42 6.06 6.32 4.13
C ALA A 42 5.53 4.97 4.65
N GLY A 43 6.29 3.89 4.45
CA GLY A 43 5.94 2.54 4.86
C GLY A 43 5.94 2.32 6.37
N PHE A 44 6.71 3.12 7.12
CA PHE A 44 6.75 3.08 8.59
C PHE A 44 5.38 3.40 9.21
N GLY A 45 4.52 4.14 8.51
CA GLY A 45 3.14 4.34 8.93
C GLY A 45 2.35 3.04 9.09
N CYS A 46 2.65 2.00 8.30
CA CYS A 46 1.96 0.71 8.39
C CYS A 46 2.11 0.02 9.76
N PRO A 47 3.33 -0.32 10.25
CA PRO A 47 3.48 -0.95 11.57
C PRO A 47 3.01 -0.04 12.72
N VAL A 48 3.12 1.29 12.59
CA VAL A 48 2.60 2.20 13.62
C VAL A 48 1.07 2.13 13.67
N LEU A 49 0.39 2.35 12.55
CA LEU A 49 -1.07 2.45 12.50
C LEU A 49 -1.76 1.12 12.78
N ILE A 50 -1.18 -0.01 12.34
CA ILE A 50 -1.75 -1.32 12.61
C ILE A 50 -1.72 -1.66 14.10
N THR A 51 -0.67 -1.26 14.84
CA THR A 51 -0.61 -1.49 16.30
C THR A 51 -1.67 -0.68 17.05
N TYR A 52 -2.02 0.52 16.55
CA TYR A 52 -3.15 1.29 17.09
C TYR A 52 -4.49 0.68 16.70
N ALA A 53 -4.66 0.19 15.48
CA ALA A 53 -5.89 -0.45 15.02
C ALA A 53 -6.19 -1.75 15.78
N LEU A 54 -5.15 -2.55 16.07
CA LEU A 54 -5.23 -3.77 16.88
C LEU A 54 -5.67 -3.53 18.33
N ARG A 55 -5.62 -2.29 18.82
CA ARG A 55 -6.14 -1.93 20.14
C ARG A 55 -7.65 -1.65 20.13
N GLU A 56 -8.24 -1.43 18.95
CA GLU A 56 -9.66 -1.06 18.84
C GLU A 56 -10.55 -2.24 18.47
N GLU A 57 -10.06 -3.14 17.61
CA GLU A 57 -10.86 -4.19 16.99
C GLU A 57 -10.16 -5.54 17.02
N SER A 58 -10.91 -6.60 16.70
CA SER A 58 -10.35 -7.95 16.62
C SER A 58 -9.25 -8.02 15.54
N PRO A 59 -8.17 -8.81 15.76
CA PRO A 59 -7.09 -8.93 14.79
C PRO A 59 -7.57 -9.35 13.39
N GLN A 60 -8.57 -10.24 13.32
CA GLN A 60 -9.12 -10.71 12.05
C GLN A 60 -9.71 -9.56 11.23
N LEU A 61 -10.49 -8.67 11.86
CA LEU A 61 -11.05 -7.49 11.19
C LEU A 61 -9.95 -6.49 10.82
N VAL A 62 -9.01 -6.24 11.72
CA VAL A 62 -7.91 -5.28 11.49
C VAL A 62 -7.10 -5.71 10.27
N TYR A 63 -6.64 -6.96 10.21
CA TYR A 63 -5.87 -7.46 9.07
C TYR A 63 -6.69 -7.49 7.78
N ALA A 64 -7.96 -7.93 7.83
CA ALA A 64 -8.82 -7.96 6.67
C ALA A 64 -9.01 -6.56 6.05
N PHE A 65 -9.29 -5.56 6.88
CA PHE A 65 -9.50 -4.20 6.41
C PHE A 65 -8.19 -3.52 6.00
N THR A 66 -7.12 -3.61 6.78
CA THR A 66 -5.85 -2.94 6.46
C THR A 66 -5.19 -3.52 5.20
N LEU A 67 -5.08 -4.84 5.10
CA LEU A 67 -4.49 -5.50 3.93
C LEU A 67 -5.42 -5.43 2.72
N GLY A 68 -6.71 -5.67 2.92
CA GLY A 68 -7.70 -5.63 1.83
C GLY A 68 -7.82 -4.23 1.22
N SER A 69 -8.04 -3.20 2.05
CA SER A 69 -8.13 -1.81 1.56
C SER A 69 -6.81 -1.31 0.99
N GLY A 70 -5.67 -1.63 1.64
CA GLY A 70 -4.34 -1.28 1.14
C GLY A 70 -4.07 -1.88 -0.24
N PHE A 71 -4.42 -3.15 -0.45
CA PHE A 71 -4.33 -3.81 -1.74
C PHE A 71 -5.22 -3.14 -2.80
N VAL A 72 -6.52 -2.98 -2.51
CA VAL A 72 -7.48 -2.39 -3.47
C VAL A 72 -7.03 -0.99 -3.87
N LEU A 73 -6.66 -0.16 -2.90
CA LEU A 73 -6.22 1.22 -3.17
C LEU A 73 -4.92 1.24 -3.98
N LEU A 74 -3.98 0.33 -3.69
CA LEU A 74 -2.74 0.21 -4.47
C LEU A 74 -3.02 -0.15 -5.92
N GLN A 75 -3.92 -1.10 -6.18
CA GLN A 75 -4.29 -1.47 -7.55
C GLN A 75 -4.93 -0.31 -8.29
N LEU A 76 -5.88 0.40 -7.66
CA LEU A 76 -6.56 1.55 -8.26
C LEU A 76 -5.58 2.68 -8.60
N VAL A 77 -4.71 3.05 -7.67
CA VAL A 77 -3.73 4.12 -7.90
C VAL A 77 -2.68 3.69 -8.93
N SER A 78 -2.24 2.43 -8.90
CA SER A 78 -1.28 1.90 -9.88
C SER A 78 -1.86 1.85 -11.28
N TRP A 79 -3.14 1.47 -11.42
CA TRP A 79 -3.88 1.52 -12.69
C TRP A 79 -3.98 2.95 -13.21
N TRP A 80 -4.37 3.89 -12.36
CA TRP A 80 -4.57 5.28 -12.76
C TRP A 80 -3.24 5.98 -13.14
N TRP A 81 -2.21 5.84 -12.30
CA TRP A 81 -0.95 6.57 -12.43
C TRP A 81 0.00 5.90 -13.42
N PHE A 82 0.25 4.60 -13.29
CA PHE A 82 1.22 3.89 -14.13
C PHE A 82 0.61 3.28 -15.38
N LYS A 83 -0.70 3.49 -15.63
CA LYS A 83 -1.45 2.84 -16.70
C LYS A 83 -1.21 1.33 -16.74
N ALA A 84 -1.05 0.73 -15.55
CA ALA A 84 -0.78 -0.70 -15.44
C ALA A 84 -1.93 -1.44 -16.15
N PRO A 85 -1.65 -2.35 -17.10
CA PRO A 85 -2.70 -3.10 -17.75
C PRO A 85 -3.32 -3.98 -16.68
N VAL A 86 -4.55 -3.66 -16.30
CA VAL A 86 -5.36 -4.45 -15.39
C VAL A 86 -6.36 -5.19 -16.28
N THR A 87 -6.05 -6.44 -16.61
CA THR A 87 -6.97 -7.30 -17.34
C THR A 87 -8.12 -7.74 -16.42
N GLY A 88 -9.30 -8.04 -16.98
CA GLY A 88 -10.45 -8.54 -16.18
C GLY A 88 -10.11 -9.78 -15.33
N VAL A 89 -9.12 -10.56 -15.76
CA VAL A 89 -8.61 -11.74 -15.06
C VAL A 89 -7.77 -11.35 -13.84
N GLN A 90 -6.95 -10.30 -13.96
CA GLN A 90 -6.19 -9.72 -12.83
C GLN A 90 -7.11 -9.04 -11.79
N LEU A 91 -8.24 -8.46 -12.21
CA LEU A 91 -9.27 -7.94 -11.30
C LEU A 91 -9.95 -9.04 -10.50
N GLY A 92 -10.15 -10.22 -11.11
CA GLY A 92 -10.66 -11.41 -10.44
C GLY A 92 -9.64 -12.11 -9.53
N GLY A 93 -8.42 -11.58 -9.38
CA GLY A 93 -7.36 -12.18 -8.58
C GLY A 93 -6.64 -13.37 -9.24
N LEU A 94 -6.94 -13.66 -10.51
CA LEU A 94 -6.27 -14.70 -11.28
C LEU A 94 -5.08 -14.08 -12.01
N ARG A 95 -3.87 -14.39 -11.55
CA ARG A 95 -2.66 -14.22 -12.34
C ARG A 95 -2.23 -15.61 -12.80
N LEU A 96 -2.57 -15.96 -14.04
CA LEU A 96 -1.89 -17.08 -14.69
C LEU A 96 -0.47 -16.62 -15.09
N PRO A 97 0.54 -17.48 -14.92
CA PRO A 97 1.93 -17.18 -15.27
C PRO A 97 2.11 -16.80 -16.74
#